data_AF-A0A4V3BWQ1-F1
#
_entry.id   AF-A0A4V3BWQ1-F1
#
_cell.length_a   1.000
_cell.length_b   1.000
_cell.length_c   1.000
_cell.angle_alpha   90.00
_cell.angle_beta   90.00
_cell.angle_gamma   90.00
#
_symmetry.space_group_name_H-M   'P 1'
#
loop_
_entity.id
_entity.type
_entity.pdbx_description
1 polymer ?
#
loop_
_entity_poly.entity_id
_entity_poly.type
_entity_poly.pdbx_seq_one_letter_code
_entity_poly.pdbx_strand_id
1 'polypeptide(L)'
;MISSNRIRLKGGEQVDIQDFFHSTYAGFTSFASKYIPDLAVCEDIVQDVFLAFYEKPRIFENLYQVKSFFYTSIRNHCLDHIKHQKVTNKYKDYQLKGEAEVDFFFGEMVRVEAFNIVYEEVNKLPKVMKQVLLLVLKDYSNKEIAEKIGIAISTVKTHKARAMKILRERLDNLLLLFISWIRGK
;
A
#
# COMPACT_ATOMS: atom_id res chain seq x y z
N MET A 1 -19.08 -23.96 16.61
CA MET A 1 -18.02 -24.39 15.66
C MET A 1 -17.10 -23.21 15.46
N ILE A 2 -15.83 -23.37 15.81
CA ILE A 2 -14.82 -22.31 15.84
C ILE A 2 -14.44 -21.97 14.39
N SER A 3 -15.09 -20.97 13.78
CA SER A 3 -14.59 -20.40 12.53
C SER A 3 -13.21 -19.82 12.82
N SER A 4 -12.18 -20.47 12.29
CA SER A 4 -10.80 -20.05 12.51
C SER A 4 -10.59 -18.68 11.85
N ASN A 5 -10.38 -17.63 12.66
CA ASN A 5 -10.03 -16.27 12.24
C ASN A 5 -8.59 -16.17 11.65
N ARG A 6 -8.13 -17.22 10.98
CA ARG A 6 -6.71 -17.43 10.67
C ARG A 6 -6.48 -17.91 9.25
N ILE A 7 -5.53 -17.27 8.59
CA ILE A 7 -4.97 -17.68 7.31
C ILE A 7 -3.96 -18.79 7.60
N ARG A 8 -4.17 -19.98 7.01
CA ARG A 8 -3.30 -21.14 7.24
C ARG A 8 -2.21 -21.20 6.17
N LEU A 9 -0.97 -21.32 6.61
CA LEU A 9 0.18 -21.50 5.72
C LEU A 9 0.70 -22.94 5.80
N LYS A 10 1.28 -23.47 4.72
CA LYS A 10 1.76 -24.86 4.66
C LYS A 10 2.82 -25.20 5.72
N GLY A 11 3.58 -24.21 6.20
CA GLY A 11 4.54 -24.37 7.28
C GLY A 11 3.94 -24.54 8.69
N GLY A 12 2.61 -24.59 8.82
CA GLY A 12 1.92 -24.61 10.12
C GLY A 12 1.76 -23.23 10.76
N GLU A 13 2.42 -22.21 10.20
CA GLU A 13 2.22 -20.81 10.55
C GLU A 13 0.77 -20.37 10.28
N GLN A 14 0.28 -19.50 11.13
CA GLN A 14 -1.06 -18.94 11.03
C GLN A 14 -0.99 -17.44 11.22
N VAL A 15 -1.64 -16.72 10.32
CA VAL A 15 -1.76 -15.26 10.40
C VAL A 15 -3.19 -14.93 10.79
N ASP A 16 -3.37 -14.05 11.78
CA ASP A 16 -4.70 -13.57 12.11
C ASP A 16 -5.26 -12.74 10.95
N ILE A 17 -6.47 -13.06 10.52
CA ILE A 17 -7.08 -12.45 9.34
C ILE A 17 -7.43 -10.98 9.59
N GLN A 18 -7.72 -10.59 10.83
CA GLN A 18 -8.00 -9.20 11.20
C GLN A 18 -6.71 -8.38 11.16
N ASP A 19 -5.60 -8.93 11.65
CA ASP A 19 -4.29 -8.28 11.55
C ASP A 19 -3.85 -8.15 10.08
N PHE A 20 -4.07 -9.18 9.27
CA PHE A 20 -3.82 -9.13 7.84
C PHE A 20 -4.68 -8.06 7.17
N PHE A 21 -5.98 -8.01 7.48
CA PHE A 21 -6.89 -6.97 6.97
C PHE A 21 -6.40 -5.58 7.35
N HIS A 22 -6.21 -5.29 8.64
CA HIS A 22 -5.78 -3.97 9.12
C HIS A 22 -4.46 -3.51 8.49
N SER A 23 -3.49 -4.42 8.32
CA SER A 23 -2.17 -4.09 7.77
C SER A 23 -2.17 -3.89 6.25
N THR A 24 -3.11 -4.48 5.51
CA THR A 24 -3.09 -4.48 4.04
C THR A 24 -4.21 -3.67 3.39
N TYR A 25 -5.31 -3.39 4.10
CA TYR A 25 -6.50 -2.73 3.56
C TYR A 25 -6.18 -1.41 2.84
N ALA A 26 -5.41 -0.53 3.48
CA ALA A 26 -5.03 0.75 2.89
C ALA A 26 -4.15 0.58 1.64
N GLY A 27 -3.23 -0.39 1.65
CA GLY A 27 -2.38 -0.71 0.49
C GLY A 27 -3.18 -1.25 -0.69
N PHE A 28 -4.09 -2.18 -0.42
CA PHE A 28 -5.00 -2.76 -1.42
C PHE A 28 -5.97 -1.73 -2.00
N THR A 29 -6.48 -0.82 -1.17
CA THR A 29 -7.36 0.27 -1.64
C THR A 29 -6.57 1.26 -2.51
N SER A 30 -5.35 1.62 -2.10
CA SER A 30 -4.44 2.45 -2.89
C SER A 30 -4.05 1.80 -4.23
N PHE A 31 -3.92 0.48 -4.26
CA PHE A 31 -3.71 -0.28 -5.48
C PHE A 31 -4.95 -0.26 -6.39
N ALA A 32 -6.14 -0.52 -5.84
CA ALA A 32 -7.41 -0.44 -6.58
C ALA A 32 -7.62 0.95 -7.20
N SER A 33 -7.22 2.01 -6.49
CA SER A 33 -7.36 3.40 -6.94
C SER A 33 -6.50 3.75 -8.17
N LYS A 34 -5.61 2.86 -8.59
CA LYS A 34 -4.85 2.99 -9.85
C LYS A 34 -5.68 2.61 -11.07
N TYR A 35 -6.75 1.84 -10.86
CA TYR A 35 -7.70 1.43 -11.88
C TYR A 35 -8.96 2.29 -11.85
N ILE A 36 -9.46 2.62 -10.65
CA ILE A 36 -10.73 3.31 -10.44
C ILE A 36 -10.49 4.61 -9.64
N PRO A 37 -10.91 5.79 -10.14
CA PRO A 37 -10.71 7.05 -9.42
C PRO A 37 -11.56 7.22 -8.15
N ASP A 38 -12.74 6.59 -8.12
CA ASP A 38 -13.67 6.69 -6.99
C ASP A 38 -13.19 5.81 -5.83
N LEU A 39 -12.80 6.45 -4.71
CA LEU A 39 -12.27 5.76 -3.55
C LEU A 39 -13.31 4.88 -2.86
N ALA A 40 -14.58 5.29 -2.81
CA ALA A 40 -15.63 4.51 -2.17
C ALA A 40 -15.83 3.17 -2.90
N VAL A 41 -15.82 3.21 -4.23
CA VAL A 41 -15.86 2.00 -5.06
C VAL A 41 -14.64 1.11 -4.83
N CYS A 42 -13.46 1.70 -4.66
CA CYS A 42 -12.24 0.94 -4.35
C CYS A 42 -12.33 0.23 -3.00
N GLU A 43 -12.84 0.92 -1.98
CA GLU A 43 -13.06 0.38 -0.64
C GLU A 43 -14.06 -0.79 -0.67
N ASP A 44 -15.18 -0.63 -1.38
CA ASP A 44 -16.18 -1.69 -1.56
C ASP A 44 -15.58 -2.93 -2.24
N ILE A 45 -14.82 -2.74 -3.33
CA ILE A 45 -14.15 -3.85 -4.03
C ILE A 45 -13.19 -4.60 -3.10
N VAL A 46 -12.39 -3.87 -2.31
CA VAL A 46 -11.44 -4.49 -1.40
C VAL A 46 -12.18 -5.26 -0.31
N GLN A 47 -13.25 -4.70 0.27
CA GLN A 47 -14.10 -5.39 1.24
C GLN A 47 -14.71 -6.67 0.67
N ASP A 48 -15.27 -6.61 -0.54
CA ASP A 48 -15.85 -7.78 -1.22
C ASP A 48 -14.82 -8.90 -1.41
N VAL A 49 -13.59 -8.57 -1.80
CA VAL A 49 -12.51 -9.55 -1.94
C VAL A 49 -12.14 -10.17 -0.59
N PHE A 50 -12.08 -9.38 0.49
CA PHE A 50 -11.86 -9.89 1.83
C PHE A 50 -12.98 -10.81 2.31
N LEU A 51 -14.24 -10.46 2.06
CA LEU A 51 -15.39 -11.28 2.39
C LEU A 51 -15.35 -12.61 1.61
N ALA A 52 -15.15 -12.55 0.29
CA ALA A 52 -15.04 -13.74 -0.56
C ALA A 52 -13.85 -14.64 -0.17
N PHE A 53 -12.76 -14.03 0.32
CA PHE A 53 -11.63 -14.76 0.88
C PHE A 53 -11.99 -15.45 2.20
N TYR A 54 -12.72 -14.77 3.08
CA TYR A 54 -13.14 -15.29 4.39
C TYR A 54 -14.08 -16.50 4.27
N GLU A 55 -14.95 -16.51 3.26
CA GLU A 55 -15.93 -17.59 3.03
C GLU A 55 -15.31 -18.94 2.67
N LYS A 56 -14.09 -18.95 2.11
CA LYS A 56 -13.47 -20.17 1.57
C LYS A 56 -12.14 -20.44 2.25
N PRO A 57 -12.02 -21.49 3.08
CA PRO A 57 -10.75 -21.87 3.66
C PRO A 57 -9.76 -22.25 2.56
N ARG A 58 -8.55 -21.71 2.66
CA ARG A 58 -7.46 -21.93 1.71
C ARG A 58 -6.17 -22.18 2.50
N ILE A 59 -5.25 -22.91 1.88
CA ILE A 59 -3.90 -23.11 2.40
C ILE A 59 -2.94 -22.51 1.38
N PHE A 60 -2.12 -21.57 1.81
CA PHE A 60 -1.10 -20.92 0.98
C PHE A 60 0.29 -21.41 1.40
N GLU A 61 1.28 -21.33 0.50
CA GLU A 61 2.66 -21.66 0.90
C GLU A 61 3.19 -20.65 1.91
N ASN A 62 2.93 -19.36 1.67
CA ASN A 62 3.43 -18.25 2.46
C ASN A 62 2.56 -17.00 2.27
N LEU A 63 2.86 -15.95 3.03
CA LEU A 63 2.10 -14.69 2.99
C LEU A 63 2.20 -13.96 1.64
N TYR A 64 3.28 -14.15 0.87
CA TYR A 64 3.39 -13.56 -0.47
C TYR A 64 2.33 -14.11 -1.41
N GLN A 65 2.05 -15.42 -1.35
CA GLN A 65 0.98 -16.01 -2.16
C GLN A 65 -0.41 -15.52 -1.73
N VAL A 66 -0.62 -15.28 -0.44
CA VAL A 66 -1.85 -14.66 0.06
C VAL A 66 -2.01 -13.27 -0.57
N LYS A 67 -0.99 -12.40 -0.45
CA LYS A 67 -1.03 -11.05 -1.03
C LYS A 67 -1.21 -11.09 -2.56
N SER A 68 -0.52 -11.99 -3.25
CA SER A 68 -0.65 -12.19 -4.71
C SER A 68 -2.08 -12.55 -5.12
N PHE A 69 -2.74 -13.42 -4.34
CA PHE A 69 -4.16 -13.73 -4.53
C PHE A 69 -5.03 -12.47 -4.39
N PHE A 70 -4.80 -11.65 -3.37
CA PHE A 70 -5.55 -10.40 -3.16
C PHE A 70 -5.33 -9.40 -4.29
N TYR A 71 -4.07 -9.10 -4.67
CA TYR A 71 -3.78 -8.20 -5.78
C TYR A 71 -4.44 -8.64 -7.09
N THR A 72 -4.39 -9.94 -7.37
CA THR A 72 -5.03 -10.51 -8.57
C THR A 72 -6.56 -10.37 -8.51
N SER A 73 -7.16 -10.70 -7.36
CA SER A 73 -8.61 -10.64 -7.17
C SER A 73 -9.13 -9.21 -7.26
N ILE A 74 -8.46 -8.27 -6.59
CA ILE A 74 -8.79 -6.83 -6.62
C ILE A 74 -8.67 -6.30 -8.04
N ARG A 75 -7.58 -6.61 -8.75
CA ARG A 75 -7.43 -6.22 -10.16
C ARG A 75 -8.61 -6.73 -11.00
N ASN A 76 -8.97 -8.00 -10.86
CA ASN A 76 -10.06 -8.59 -11.64
C ASN A 76 -11.40 -7.90 -11.33
N HIS A 77 -11.71 -7.66 -10.06
CA HIS A 77 -12.91 -6.91 -9.67
C HIS A 77 -12.90 -5.47 -10.22
N CYS A 78 -11.76 -4.78 -10.19
CA CYS A 78 -11.64 -3.46 -10.81
C CYS A 78 -11.90 -3.50 -12.31
N LEU A 79 -11.33 -4.48 -13.02
CA LEU A 79 -11.51 -4.64 -14.46
C LEU A 79 -12.95 -5.01 -14.83
N ASP A 80 -13.59 -5.87 -14.06
CA ASP A 80 -15.00 -6.23 -14.23
C ASP A 80 -15.90 -5.02 -13.98
N HIS A 81 -15.65 -4.26 -12.91
CA HIS A 81 -16.36 -3.02 -12.63
C HIS A 81 -16.23 -2.01 -13.78
N ILE A 82 -15.01 -1.79 -14.29
CA ILE A 82 -14.75 -0.91 -15.44
C ILE A 82 -15.46 -1.42 -16.70
N LYS A 83 -15.47 -2.74 -16.94
CA LYS A 83 -16.16 -3.35 -18.07
C LYS A 83 -17.67 -3.10 -17.99
N HIS A 84 -18.27 -3.31 -16.82
CA HIS A 84 -19.69 -3.04 -16.60
C HIS A 84 -20.01 -1.55 -16.81
N GLN A 85 -19.22 -0.64 -16.24
CA GLN A 85 -19.38 0.80 -16.45
C GLN A 85 -19.23 1.25 -17.92
N LYS A 86 -18.30 0.64 -18.67
CA LYS A 86 -18.11 0.93 -20.11
C LYS A 86 -19.31 0.48 -20.93
N VAL A 87 -19.95 -0.64 -20.59
CA VAL A 87 -21.20 -1.10 -21.22
C VAL A 87 -22.36 -0.14 -20.92
N THR A 88 -22.35 0.54 -19.77
CA THR A 88 -23.36 1.56 -19.39
C THR A 88 -23.03 2.99 -19.86
N ASN A 89 -21.84 3.21 -20.46
CA ASN A 89 -21.35 4.40 -21.17
C ASN A 89 -20.93 5.64 -20.31
N LYS A 90 -19.61 5.81 -20.06
CA LYS A 90 -18.88 7.11 -19.89
C LYS A 90 -17.37 7.01 -19.53
N TYR A 91 -16.75 5.83 -19.46
CA TYR A 91 -15.31 5.72 -19.19
C TYR A 91 -14.47 5.66 -20.47
N LYS A 92 -13.74 6.74 -20.75
CA LYS A 92 -12.58 6.72 -21.65
C LYS A 92 -11.39 6.07 -20.94
N ASP A 93 -10.73 5.16 -21.65
CA ASP A 93 -9.31 4.80 -21.47
C ASP A 93 -8.86 4.06 -20.20
N TYR A 94 -9.30 2.81 -20.07
CA TYR A 94 -8.34 1.76 -19.67
C TYR A 94 -8.08 0.90 -20.91
N GLN A 95 -6.97 1.16 -21.60
CA GLN A 95 -6.57 0.51 -22.85
C GLN A 95 -5.26 -0.28 -22.73
N LEU A 96 -4.78 -0.55 -21.52
CA LEU A 96 -3.66 -1.46 -21.35
C LEU A 96 -4.15 -2.88 -21.68
N LYS A 97 -3.49 -3.52 -22.65
CA LYS A 97 -3.73 -4.90 -23.05
C LYS A 97 -2.39 -5.61 -23.17
N GLY A 98 -2.38 -6.91 -22.90
CA GLY A 98 -1.18 -7.74 -23.06
C GLY A 98 -0.07 -7.33 -22.10
N GLU A 99 1.18 -7.32 -22.57
CA GLU A 99 2.38 -7.09 -21.74
C GLU A 99 2.32 -5.76 -20.95
N ALA A 100 1.84 -4.68 -21.57
CA ALA A 100 1.74 -3.38 -20.90
C ALA A 100 0.79 -3.38 -19.68
N GLU A 101 -0.24 -4.23 -19.71
CA GLU A 101 -1.16 -4.40 -18.58
C GLU A 101 -0.52 -5.21 -17.44
N VAL A 102 0.25 -6.23 -17.81
CA VAL A 102 1.00 -7.08 -16.87
C VAL A 102 2.09 -6.26 -16.18
N ASP A 103 2.85 -5.46 -16.93
CA ASP A 103 3.89 -4.58 -16.40
C ASP A 103 3.30 -3.51 -15.48
N PHE A 104 2.16 -2.92 -15.85
CA PHE A 104 1.45 -2.00 -14.98
C PHE A 104 1.01 -2.65 -13.67
N PHE A 105 0.41 -3.85 -13.74
CA PHE A 105 -0.02 -4.61 -12.58
C PHE A 105 1.14 -4.89 -11.62
N PHE A 106 2.22 -5.48 -12.12
CA PHE A 106 3.41 -5.77 -11.30
C PHE A 106 4.06 -4.49 -10.78
N GLY A 107 4.13 -3.46 -11.61
CA GLY A 107 4.67 -2.16 -11.23
C GLY A 107 3.92 -1.52 -10.06
N GLU A 108 2.58 -1.48 -10.10
CA GLU A 108 1.77 -0.92 -9.00
C GLU A 108 1.83 -1.78 -7.74
N MET A 109 1.81 -3.11 -7.89
CA MET A 109 1.97 -4.04 -6.76
C MET A 109 3.31 -3.81 -6.03
N VAL A 110 4.42 -3.77 -6.78
CA VAL A 110 5.76 -3.51 -6.23
C VAL A 110 5.82 -2.14 -5.58
N ARG A 111 5.21 -1.11 -6.19
CA ARG A 111 5.15 0.24 -5.61
C ARG A 111 4.46 0.25 -4.24
N VAL A 112 3.31 -0.39 -4.12
CA VAL A 112 2.56 -0.45 -2.85
C VAL A 112 3.32 -1.22 -1.78
N GLU A 113 3.88 -2.38 -2.12
CA GLU A 113 4.68 -3.18 -1.16
C GLU A 113 5.94 -2.44 -0.71
N ALA A 114 6.66 -1.78 -1.63
CA ALA A 114 7.82 -0.97 -1.29
C ALA A 114 7.45 0.20 -0.38
N PHE A 115 6.33 0.89 -0.65
CA PHE A 115 5.83 1.95 0.22
C PHE A 115 5.52 1.44 1.62
N ASN A 116 4.84 0.29 1.75
CA ASN A 116 4.50 -0.28 3.04
C ASN A 116 5.74 -0.61 3.88
N ILE A 117 6.77 -1.22 3.26
CA ILE A 117 8.05 -1.49 3.92
C ILE A 117 8.68 -0.19 4.46
N VAL A 118 8.72 0.86 3.63
CA VAL A 118 9.29 2.14 4.05
C VAL A 118 8.46 2.78 5.17
N TYR A 119 7.14 2.72 5.06
CA TYR A 119 6.23 3.28 6.05
C TYR A 119 6.37 2.58 7.41
N GLU A 120 6.53 1.26 7.42
CA GLU A 120 6.85 0.50 8.64
C GLU A 120 8.16 0.96 9.27
N GLU A 121 9.21 1.18 8.48
CA GLU A 121 10.47 1.69 9.02
C GLU A 121 10.36 3.13 9.53
N VAL A 122 9.59 3.98 8.86
CA VAL A 122 9.26 5.34 9.35
C VAL A 122 8.54 5.25 10.70
N ASN A 123 7.64 4.27 10.88
CA ASN A 123 6.91 4.08 12.12
C ASN A 123 7.82 3.67 13.31
N LYS A 124 8.97 3.06 13.03
CA LYS A 124 9.99 2.67 14.02
C LYS A 124 10.96 3.81 14.38
N LEU A 125 10.85 4.98 13.76
CA LEU A 125 11.71 6.12 14.07
C LEU A 125 11.31 6.79 15.40
N PRO A 126 12.26 7.50 16.06
CA PRO A 126 11.95 8.35 17.20
C PRO A 126 10.82 9.34 16.89
N LYS A 127 9.95 9.59 17.88
CA LYS A 127 8.67 10.31 17.74
C LYS A 127 8.75 11.57 16.86
N VAL A 128 9.70 12.46 17.12
CA VAL A 128 9.83 13.73 16.38
C VAL A 128 10.31 13.50 14.94
N MET A 129 11.22 12.56 14.71
CA MET A 129 11.69 12.20 13.37
C MET A 129 10.57 11.60 12.52
N LYS A 130 9.78 10.69 13.12
CA LYS A 130 8.58 10.13 12.51
C LYS A 130 7.60 11.23 12.13
N GLN A 131 7.25 12.12 13.07
CA GLN A 131 6.32 13.23 12.81
C GLN A 131 6.79 14.12 11.65
N VAL A 132 8.08 14.49 11.65
CA VAL A 132 8.67 15.29 10.58
C VAL A 132 8.54 14.56 9.23
N LEU A 133 8.93 13.29 9.14
CA LEU A 133 8.83 12.56 7.85
C LEU A 133 7.39 12.35 7.39
N LEU A 134 6.45 12.05 8.29
CA LEU A 134 5.04 11.92 7.92
C LEU A 134 4.45 13.21 7.35
N LEU A 135 4.90 14.38 7.83
CA LEU A 135 4.49 15.67 7.27
C LEU A 135 5.18 15.96 5.93
N VAL A 136 6.43 15.52 5.74
CA VAL A 136 7.10 15.59 4.43
C VAL A 136 6.35 14.77 3.39
N LEU A 137 5.83 13.59 3.75
CA LEU A 137 5.02 12.77 2.85
C LEU A 137 3.65 13.36 2.52
N LYS A 138 3.24 14.40 3.24
CA LYS A 138 2.03 15.20 3.00
C LYS A 138 2.37 16.54 2.34
N ASP A 139 3.57 16.66 1.76
CA ASP A 139 4.05 17.83 1.03
C ASP A 139 4.16 19.14 1.85
N TYR A 140 4.20 19.05 3.19
CA TYR A 140 4.49 20.23 4.01
C TYR A 140 5.95 20.67 3.85
N SER A 141 6.14 21.98 3.68
CA SER A 141 7.45 22.62 3.67
C SER A 141 8.13 22.54 5.03
N ASN A 142 9.46 22.68 5.07
CA ASN A 142 10.18 22.70 6.34
C ASN A 142 9.72 23.80 7.29
N LYS A 143 9.17 24.91 6.76
CA LYS A 143 8.62 26.02 7.54
C LYS A 143 7.29 25.62 8.18
N GLU A 144 6.36 25.08 7.39
CA GLU A 144 5.07 24.62 7.92
C GLU A 144 5.25 23.49 8.93
N ILE A 145 6.21 22.58 8.71
CA ILE A 145 6.54 21.52 9.68
C ILE A 145 7.04 22.12 11.00
N ALA A 146 7.94 23.10 10.93
CA ALA A 146 8.50 23.77 12.10
C ALA A 146 7.38 24.43 12.93
N GLU A 147 6.48 25.15 12.27
CA GLU A 147 5.32 25.79 12.88
C GLU A 147 4.37 24.75 13.51
N LYS A 148 4.06 23.66 12.80
CA LYS A 148 3.10 22.64 13.23
C LYS A 148 3.58 21.79 14.41
N ILE A 149 4.90 21.57 14.53
CA ILE A 149 5.50 20.78 15.61
C ILE A 149 6.01 21.69 16.76
N GLY A 150 6.20 22.99 16.51
CA GLY A 150 6.73 23.93 17.49
C GLY A 150 8.25 23.81 17.69
N ILE A 151 9.00 23.62 16.61
CA ILE A 151 10.47 23.50 16.62
C ILE A 151 11.11 24.45 15.60
N ALA A 152 12.41 24.72 15.72
CA ALA A 152 13.12 25.54 14.74
C ALA A 152 13.21 24.85 13.36
N ILE A 153 13.18 25.63 12.28
CA ILE A 153 13.34 25.12 10.90
C ILE A 153 14.68 24.36 10.73
N SER A 154 15.74 24.81 11.42
CA SER A 154 17.03 24.10 11.48
C SER A 154 16.88 22.71 12.11
N THR A 155 16.12 22.60 13.20
CA THR A 155 15.81 21.34 13.88
C THR A 155 15.01 20.39 12.98
N VAL A 156 14.07 20.90 12.17
CA VAL A 156 13.38 20.10 11.13
C VAL A 156 14.40 19.49 10.16
N LYS A 157 15.33 20.29 9.63
CA LYS A 157 16.38 19.81 8.70
C LYS A 157 17.26 18.75 9.36
N THR A 158 17.64 18.94 10.63
CA THR A 158 18.41 17.96 11.39
C THR A 158 17.64 16.65 11.58
N HIS A 159 16.36 16.70 11.95
CA HIS A 159 15.53 15.50 12.06
C HIS A 159 15.37 14.77 10.72
N LYS A 160 15.16 15.49 9.61
CA LYS A 160 15.11 14.89 8.26
C LYS A 160 16.42 14.17 7.95
N ALA A 161 17.58 14.82 8.14
CA ALA A 161 18.87 14.22 7.86
C ALA A 161 19.13 12.95 8.69
N ARG A 162 18.83 12.99 10.00
CA ARG A 162 18.99 11.83 10.90
C ARG A 162 18.03 10.70 10.55
N ALA A 163 16.77 11.02 10.28
CA ALA A 163 15.77 10.04 9.87
C ALA A 163 16.18 9.34 8.58
N MET A 164 16.61 10.10 7.57
CA MET A 164 17.07 9.54 6.29
C MET A 164 18.32 8.68 6.44
N LYS A 165 19.23 9.01 7.37
CA LYS A 165 20.39 8.16 7.69
C LYS A 165 19.94 6.81 8.25
N ILE A 166 19.06 6.82 9.25
CA ILE A 166 18.52 5.59 9.86
C ILE A 166 17.80 4.74 8.82
N LEU A 167 16.92 5.35 8.01
CA LEU A 167 16.18 4.63 6.98
C LEU A 167 17.13 4.02 5.94
N ARG A 168 18.21 4.72 5.56
CA ARG A 168 19.21 4.18 4.62
C ARG A 168 19.91 2.95 5.17
N GLU A 169 20.28 2.96 6.44
CA GLU A 169 20.93 1.83 7.12
C GLU A 169 20.00 0.61 7.25
N ARG A 170 18.67 0.82 7.24
CA ARG A 170 17.69 -0.27 7.42
C ARG A 170 17.09 -0.80 6.12
N LEU A 171 17.09 0.02 5.06
CA LEU A 171 16.38 -0.26 3.80
C LEU A 171 17.32 -0.45 2.60
N ASP A 172 18.62 -0.20 2.75
CA ASP A 172 19.62 -0.30 1.69
C ASP A 172 19.13 0.29 0.35
N ASN A 173 19.08 -0.55 -0.70
CA ASN A 173 18.70 -0.19 -2.07
C ASN A 173 17.21 0.18 -2.22
N LEU A 174 16.34 -0.23 -1.30
CA LEU A 174 14.90 0.08 -1.35
C LEU A 174 14.64 1.57 -1.09
N LEU A 175 15.53 2.25 -0.34
CA LEU A 175 15.41 3.68 -0.08
C LEU A 175 15.55 4.51 -1.37
N LEU A 176 16.34 4.05 -2.34
CA LEU A 176 16.54 4.76 -3.62
C LEU A 176 15.26 4.76 -4.46
N LEU A 177 14.52 3.64 -4.48
CA LEU A 177 13.22 3.55 -5.14
C LEU A 177 12.20 4.49 -4.50
N PHE A 178 12.18 4.55 -3.17
CA PHE A 178 11.30 5.44 -2.42
C PHE A 178 11.59 6.93 -2.67
N ILE A 179 12.86 7.31 -2.68
CA ILE A 179 13.27 8.70 -2.96
C ILE A 179 12.96 9.08 -4.41
N SER A 180 13.16 8.17 -5.36
CA SER A 180 12.77 8.37 -6.76
C SER A 180 11.27 8.61 -6.88
N TRP A 181 10.45 7.87 -6.13
CA TRP A 181 9.00 8.03 -6.10
C TRP A 181 8.55 9.37 -5.51
N ILE A 182 9.13 9.82 -4.39
CA ILE A 182 8.82 11.14 -3.80
C ILE A 182 9.14 12.27 -4.79
N ARG A 183 10.18 12.11 -5.61
CA ARG A 183 10.63 13.12 -6.57
C ARG A 183 9.91 13.05 -7.92
N GLY A 184 9.24 11.95 -8.22
CA GLY A 184 8.50 11.73 -9.47
C GLY A 184 7.00 12.01 -9.35
N LYS A 185 6.54 12.56 -8.22
CA LYS A 185 5.20 13.11 -8.02
C LYS A 185 5.20 14.62 -8.25
#